data_AF-A0A9R1NIL4-F1
#
_entry.id   AF-A0A9R1NIL4-F1
#
_cell.length_a   1.000
_cell.length_b   1.000
_cell.length_c   1.000
_cell.angle_alpha   90.00
_cell.angle_beta   90.00
_cell.angle_gamma   90.00
#
_symmetry.space_group_name_H-M   'P 1'
#
loop_
_entity.id
_entity.type
_entity.pdbx_description
1 polymer ?
#
loop_
_entity_poly.entity_id
_entity_poly.type
_entity_poly.pdbx_seq_one_letter_code
_entity_poly.pdbx_strand_id
1 'polypeptide(L)' 'MGVPVDSVKICYSPFSRTTETARVVAGVLGVPFEGPSCKATVELRERYFGPSYELLSHEKCFNK' A
#
# COMPACT_ATOMS: atom_id res chain seq x y z
N MET A 1 17.09 -6.26 21.75
CA MET A 1 15.98 -7.22 21.61
C MET A 1 15.20 -6.86 20.35
N GLY A 2 15.27 -7.70 19.32
CA GLY A 2 14.55 -7.49 18.06
C GLY A 2 13.22 -8.24 18.05
N VAL A 3 12.26 -7.76 17.26
CA VAL A 3 11.02 -8.48 16.99
C VAL A 3 11.29 -9.55 15.93
N PRO A 4 10.86 -10.81 16.12
CA PRO A 4 11.04 -11.84 15.11
C PRO A 4 10.25 -11.51 13.84
N VAL A 5 10.85 -11.70 12.67
CA VAL A 5 10.22 -11.37 11.38
C VAL A 5 8.92 -12.16 11.14
N ASP A 6 8.83 -13.38 11.66
CA ASP A 6 7.65 -14.25 11.55
C ASP A 6 6.42 -13.70 12.29
N SER A 7 6.61 -12.76 13.24
CA SER A 7 5.48 -12.11 13.93
C SER A 7 5.04 -10.82 13.27
N VAL A 8 5.72 -10.36 12.21
CA VAL A 8 5.40 -9.14 11.48
C VAL A 8 4.29 -9.41 10.46
N LYS A 9 3.27 -8.54 10.46
CA LYS A 9 2.21 -8.51 9.45
C LYS A 9 2.26 -7.20 8.68
N ILE A 10 2.20 -7.31 7.36
CA ILE A 10 2.15 -6.18 6.42
C ILE A 10 0.70 -5.98 6.01
N CYS A 11 0.05 -4.96 6.58
CA CYS A 11 -1.30 -4.56 6.20
C CYS A 11 -1.23 -3.36 5.26
N TYR A 12 -1.90 -3.42 4.11
CA TYR A 12 -1.87 -2.35 3.11
C TYR A 12 -3.24 -2.12 2.50
N SER A 13 -3.48 -0.93 1.93
CA SER A 13 -4.74 -0.64 1.26
C SER A 13 -4.85 -1.40 -0.08
N PRO A 14 -6.05 -1.66 -0.61
CA PRO A 14 -6.22 -2.35 -1.89
C PRO A 14 -5.85 -1.50 -3.13
N PHE A 15 -5.14 -0.37 -2.98
CA PHE A 15 -4.66 0.46 -4.10
C PHE A 15 -3.28 0.03 -4.59
N SER A 16 -3.04 0.11 -5.91
CA SER A 16 -1.79 -0.31 -6.56
C SER A 16 -0.53 0.25 -5.87
N ARG A 17 -0.49 1.56 -5.63
CA ARG A 17 0.65 2.24 -4.98
C ARG A 17 1.04 1.61 -3.63
N THR A 18 0.04 1.21 -2.82
CA THR A 18 0.29 0.61 -1.51
C THR A 18 0.60 -0.89 -1.63
N THR A 19 0.00 -1.57 -2.60
CA THR A 19 0.29 -2.98 -2.92
C THR A 19 1.73 -3.16 -3.40
N GLU A 20 2.20 -2.31 -4.31
CA GLU A 20 3.57 -2.35 -4.82
C GLU A 20 4.59 -2.04 -3.72
N THR A 21 4.31 -1.03 -2.89
CA THR A 21 5.15 -0.71 -1.72
C THR A 21 5.21 -1.89 -0.75
N ALA A 22 4.08 -2.51 -0.43
CA ALA A 22 4.02 -3.67 0.46
C ALA A 22 4.80 -4.87 -0.11
N ARG A 23 4.78 -5.07 -1.43
CA ARG A 23 5.57 -6.12 -2.10
C ARG A 23 7.07 -5.88 -1.97
N VAL A 24 7.52 -4.64 -2.15
CA VAL A 24 8.94 -4.28 -1.97
C VAL A 24 9.36 -4.50 -0.51
N VAL A 25 8.54 -4.05 0.45
CA VAL A 25 8.81 -4.24 1.88
C VAL A 25 8.85 -5.72 2.26
N ALA A 26 7.93 -6.53 1.73
CA ALA A 26 7.93 -7.98 1.92
C ALA A 26 9.23 -8.62 1.42
N GLY A 27 9.72 -8.20 0.25
CA GLY A 27 11.00 -8.63 -0.30
C GLY A 27 12.20 -8.27 0.57
N VAL A 28 12.23 -7.05 1.13
CA VAL A 28 13.29 -6.62 2.06
C VAL A 28 13.27 -7.42 3.36
N LEU A 29 12.09 -7.76 3.86
CA LEU A 29 11.91 -8.56 5.07
C LEU A 29 12.05 -10.08 4.84
N GLY A 30 12.19 -10.53 3.59
CA GLY A 30 12.27 -11.95 3.24
C GLY A 30 10.98 -12.73 3.45
N VAL A 31 9.83 -12.06 3.52
CA VAL A 31 8.52 -12.70 3.73
C VAL A 31 7.77 -12.85 2.39
N PRO A 32 7.05 -13.95 2.16
CA PRO A 32 6.28 -14.15 0.94
C PRO A 32 5.09 -13.18 0.88
N PHE A 33 4.98 -12.43 -0.23
CA PHE A 33 3.92 -11.44 -0.40
C PHE A 33 2.52 -12.06 -0.57
N GLU A 34 2.42 -13.24 -1.20
CA GLU A 34 1.16 -13.98 -1.34
C GLU A 34 0.85 -14.86 -0.10
N GLY A 35 1.61 -14.68 0.98
CA GLY A 35 1.45 -15.43 2.23
C GLY A 35 0.53 -14.78 3.26
N PRO A 36 0.25 -15.47 4.38
CA PRO A 36 -0.65 -14.99 5.43
C PRO A 36 -0.14 -13.73 6.16
N SER A 37 1.14 -13.41 6.03
CA SER A 37 1.76 -12.22 6.64
C SER A 37 1.43 -10.93 5.90
N CYS A 38 0.94 -11.00 4.65
CA CYS A 38 0.60 -9.82 3.86
C CYS A 38 -0.92 -9.77 3.64
N LYS A 39 -1.58 -8.67 4.02
CA LYS A 39 -3.03 -8.56 3.95
C LYS A 39 -3.49 -7.21 3.39
N ALA A 40 -4.22 -7.28 2.28
CA ALA A 40 -4.99 -6.14 1.81
C ALA A 40 -6.13 -5.86 2.81
N THR A 41 -6.18 -4.63 3.33
CA THR A 41 -7.11 -4.18 4.36
C THR A 41 -7.90 -2.99 3.81
N VAL A 42 -9.20 -3.19 3.60
CA VAL A 42 -10.13 -2.20 3.03
C VAL A 42 -10.26 -0.94 3.90
N GLU A 43 -10.09 -1.09 5.20
CA GLU A 43 -10.12 0.00 6.18
C GLU A 43 -8.90 0.93 6.09
N LEU A 44 -7.83 0.51 5.40
CA LEU A 44 -6.65 1.34 5.14
C LEU A 44 -6.77 2.14 3.83
N ARG A 45 -7.94 2.14 3.18
CA ARG A 45 -8.17 3.00 2.01
C ARG A 45 -7.97 4.46 2.41
N GLU A 46 -7.30 5.17 1.53
CA GLU A 46 -7.19 6.63 1.60
C GLU A 46 -8.57 7.27 1.69
N ARG A 47 -8.62 8.46 2.28
CA ARG A 47 -9.83 9.27 2.33
C ARG A 47 -10.47 9.38 0.94
N TYR A 48 -11.75 9.07 0.86
CA TYR A 48 -12.54 9.34 -0.33
C TYR A 48 -12.87 10.84 -0.40
N PHE A 49 -12.41 11.51 -1.45
CA PHE A 49 -12.61 12.95 -1.62
C PHE A 49 -13.94 13.32 -2.30
N GLY A 50 -14.63 12.34 -2.89
CA GLY A 50 -15.90 12.56 -3.61
C GLY A 50 -15.73 12.68 -5.13
N PRO A 51 -16.83 12.56 -5.90
CA PRO A 51 -16.80 12.55 -7.37
C PRO A 51 -16.16 13.79 -8.00
N SER A 52 -16.28 14.95 -7.34
CA SER A 52 -15.70 16.22 -7.79
C SER A 52 -14.17 16.20 -7.90
N TYR A 53 -13.52 15.23 -7.24
CA TYR A 53 -12.07 15.07 -7.23
C TYR A 53 -11.61 13.81 -7.99
N GLU A 54 -12.52 12.96 -8.48
CA GLU A 54 -12.17 11.72 -9.21
C GLU A 54 -11.62 11.97 -10.62
N LEU A 55 -12.00 13.11 -11.24
CA LEU A 55 -11.64 13.47 -12.62
C LEU A 55 -10.66 14.66 -12.69
N LEU A 56 -10.17 15.14 -11.55
CA LEU A 56 -9.10 16.13 -11.54
C LEU A 56 -7.80 15.39 -11.84
N SER A 57 -7.42 15.37 -13.11
CA SER A 57 -6.12 14.89 -13.51
C SER A 57 -5.05 15.70 -12.76
N HIS A 58 -4.09 15.03 -12.13
CA HIS A 58 -2.92 15.66 -11.52
C HIS A 58 -1.98 16.28 -12.59
N GLU A 59 -2.48 16.54 -13.79
CA GLU A 59 -1.75 17.03 -14.97
C GLU A 59 -1.42 18.53 -14.89
N LYS A 60 -1.72 19.20 -13.78
CA LYS A 60 -1.31 20.60 -13.55
C LYS A 60 0.09 20.77 -12.98
N CYS A 61 0.98 19.78 -13.13
CA CYS A 61 2.40 19.92 -12.80
C CYS A 61 3.34 19.57 -13.97
N PHE A 62 2.94 19.82 -15.22
CA PHE A 62 3.91 19.96 -16.31
C PHE A 62 3.41 20.96 -17.37
N ASN A 63 3.34 22.24 -17.00
CA ASN A 63 3.41 23.31 -17.97
C ASN A 63 4.13 24.52 -17.36
N LYS A 64 5.42 24.58 -17.71
CA LYS A 64 6.29 25.75 -17.84
C LYS A 64 6.63 26.58 -16.61
#